data_AF-T0R8H9-F1
#
_entry.id   AF-T0R8H9-F1
#
_cell.length_a   1.000
_cell.length_b   1.000
_cell.length_c   1.000
_cell.angle_alpha   90.00
_cell.angle_beta   90.00
_cell.angle_gamma   90.00
#
_symmetry.space_group_name_H-M   'P 1'
#
loop_
_entity.id
_entity.type
_entity.pdbx_description
1 polymer ?
#
loop_
_entity_poly.entity_id
_entity_poly.type
_entity_poly.pdbx_seq_one_letter_code
_entity_poly.pdbx_strand_id
1 'polypeptide(L)'
;MATPLDAFTCAITHDVMTDPVVTADGQSYERAAIERWLTDHDTSPATNQRLPSRALLPNVALKKAIDEHRSAQPTHASPARSRSNEASRRRALSPDHEATRSVRQATHVLTRDQALPETGYFVYRTEGNLDLFKHPSLYDPAVGPNRERLVLPAGELVVVSQREYGRDSNHVFLKLSTENEPALQGLYILEQGRYPPYAPTAIQAIVTKEVAVYRALAATLRYYRPTTSTTGVLTLTDRSITINTLLAANLHVRDPVTRIEFVRLDNSTLWVPSALLTQMTLRTAHLVVRPKAYLSLRRNIFASDEAALVSVGTLAVSRQQTTIAGVCYANVTTNNVSGWCTLQHDDFVTSCPPRLAEKSAGLFLPVVILQGRYYLVVANQVQSDGSITQCIKYSLPNSMARQIENCISKGRHVTHAALGPNAEWYISGTKPDGSGGCAWVSNNVPAAFRGVMTTNCRVAFGELGAYVCDDGTSVYTAGVPLAFRDRLATATARPFVSFGLAGERGCFIHDTKGGYMANMSQFFEYDVLDPAPPKRFGRLIAVIYSNGEHIKIHENSFTSTGNVPLAMRDELDAFYRRHQRMQNERRQLIKRYNLLATTTA
;
A
#
# COMPACT_ATOMS: atom_id res chain seq x y z
N MET A 1 22.92 23.03 -39.46
CA MET A 1 21.70 23.53 -38.81
C MET A 1 21.10 22.36 -38.07
N ALA A 2 21.13 22.37 -36.72
CA ALA A 2 20.45 21.35 -35.94
C ALA A 2 18.95 21.61 -36.05
N THR A 3 18.23 20.76 -36.78
CA THR A 3 16.78 20.79 -36.86
C THR A 3 16.21 20.61 -35.44
N PRO A 4 15.26 21.46 -34.99
CA PRO A 4 14.59 21.23 -33.72
C PRO A 4 13.94 19.85 -33.76
N LEU A 5 13.98 19.12 -32.64
CA LEU A 5 13.24 17.87 -32.51
C LEU A 5 11.77 18.13 -32.82
N ASP A 6 11.14 17.31 -33.67
CA ASP A 6 9.72 17.46 -34.06
C ASP A 6 8.79 17.56 -32.83
N ALA A 7 9.18 16.93 -31.71
CA ALA A 7 8.47 16.99 -30.44
C ALA A 7 8.42 18.39 -29.78
N PHE A 8 9.26 19.33 -30.20
CA PHE A 8 9.30 20.72 -29.69
C PHE A 8 8.51 21.69 -30.56
N THR A 9 8.09 21.26 -31.75
CA THR A 9 7.45 22.10 -32.75
C THR A 9 5.93 22.00 -32.60
N CYS A 10 5.24 23.13 -32.55
CA CYS A 10 3.79 23.17 -32.51
C CYS A 10 3.20 22.79 -33.88
N ALA A 11 2.23 21.88 -33.92
CA ALA A 11 1.59 21.46 -35.18
C ALA A 11 0.72 22.54 -35.85
N ILE A 12 0.40 23.64 -35.14
CA ILE A 12 -0.38 24.78 -35.68
C ILE A 12 0.55 25.87 -36.22
N THR A 13 1.56 26.27 -35.44
CA THR A 13 2.46 27.37 -35.81
C THR A 13 3.66 26.90 -36.63
N HIS A 14 3.92 25.59 -36.64
CA HIS A 14 5.11 24.95 -37.22
C HIS A 14 6.43 25.53 -36.70
N ASP A 15 6.41 26.08 -35.48
CA ASP A 15 7.56 26.69 -34.83
C ASP A 15 7.75 26.14 -33.41
N VAL A 16 8.93 26.33 -32.82
CA VAL A 16 9.27 25.80 -31.50
C VAL A 16 8.40 26.46 -30.42
N MET A 17 7.67 25.64 -29.66
CA MET A 17 6.76 26.09 -28.60
C MET A 17 7.51 26.88 -27.53
N THR A 18 6.97 28.02 -27.14
CA THR A 18 7.48 28.85 -26.04
C THR A 18 6.60 28.71 -24.79
N ASP A 19 5.30 28.48 -24.96
CA ASP A 19 4.39 28.12 -23.86
C ASP A 19 3.56 26.88 -24.20
N PRO A 20 4.17 25.67 -24.11
CA PRO A 20 3.47 24.45 -24.49
C PRO A 20 2.34 24.10 -23.51
N VAL A 21 1.16 23.82 -24.06
CA VAL A 21 -0.02 23.34 -23.34
C VAL A 21 -0.54 22.05 -23.95
N VAL A 22 -1.13 21.19 -23.13
CA VAL A 22 -1.65 19.88 -23.50
C VAL A 22 -3.18 19.91 -23.55
N THR A 23 -3.72 19.38 -24.64
CA THR A 23 -5.16 19.12 -24.83
C THR A 23 -5.56 17.75 -24.28
N ALA A 24 -6.87 17.49 -24.13
CA ALA A 24 -7.39 16.26 -23.51
C ALA A 24 -7.00 14.94 -24.22
N ASP A 25 -6.55 15.01 -25.47
CA ASP A 25 -6.02 13.89 -26.26
C ASP A 25 -4.51 13.68 -26.08
N GLY A 26 -3.85 14.45 -25.20
CA GLY A 26 -2.43 14.31 -24.85
C GLY A 26 -1.46 15.04 -25.80
N GLN A 27 -1.94 15.73 -26.83
CA GLN A 27 -1.11 16.49 -27.76
C GLN A 27 -0.70 17.85 -27.17
N SER A 28 0.50 18.33 -27.53
CA SER A 28 1.02 19.62 -27.06
C SER A 28 1.04 20.67 -28.18
N TYR A 29 0.63 21.89 -27.84
CA TYR A 29 0.57 23.03 -28.75
C TYR A 29 1.09 24.31 -28.08
N GLU A 30 1.46 25.30 -28.90
CA GLU A 30 1.67 26.66 -28.42
C GLU A 30 0.34 27.25 -27.91
N ARG A 31 0.32 27.75 -26.67
CA ARG A 31 -0.91 28.22 -25.99
C ARG A 31 -1.74 29.15 -26.85
N ALA A 32 -1.13 30.22 -27.36
CA ALA A 32 -1.85 31.25 -28.10
C ALA A 32 -2.48 30.69 -29.40
N ALA A 33 -1.85 29.68 -30.00
CA ALA A 33 -2.31 29.08 -31.24
C ALA A 33 -3.50 28.12 -31.02
N ILE A 34 -3.43 27.26 -30.00
CA ILE A 34 -4.52 26.33 -29.69
C ILE A 34 -5.72 27.06 -29.07
N GLU A 35 -5.51 28.11 -28.28
CA GLU A 35 -6.60 28.95 -27.77
C GLU A 35 -7.38 29.62 -28.92
N ARG A 36 -6.67 30.09 -29.96
CA ARG A 36 -7.31 30.64 -31.18
C ARG A 36 -7.97 29.55 -32.03
N TRP A 37 -7.41 28.36 -32.11
CA TRP A 37 -8.06 27.26 -32.85
C TRP A 37 -9.40 26.85 -32.21
N LEU A 38 -9.44 26.79 -30.88
CA LEU A 38 -10.62 26.36 -30.12
C LEU A 38 -11.74 27.40 -30.03
N THR A 39 -11.58 28.60 -30.60
CA THR A 39 -12.70 29.54 -30.79
C THR A 39 -13.64 29.05 -31.89
N ASP A 40 -13.08 28.53 -32.98
CA ASP A 40 -13.84 28.19 -34.20
C ASP A 40 -13.96 26.67 -34.44
N HIS A 41 -13.20 25.85 -33.70
CA HIS A 41 -13.18 24.39 -33.85
C HIS A 41 -13.27 23.67 -32.49
N ASP A 42 -13.82 22.46 -32.48
CA ASP A 42 -13.85 21.57 -31.30
C ASP A 42 -13.02 20.29 -31.51
N THR A 43 -12.09 20.33 -32.45
CA THR A 43 -11.20 19.23 -32.83
C THR A 43 -9.74 19.54 -32.49
N SER A 44 -8.93 18.49 -32.36
CA SER A 44 -7.48 18.56 -32.18
C SER A 44 -6.79 18.84 -33.53
N PRO A 45 -5.96 19.89 -33.67
CA PRO A 45 -5.28 20.21 -34.92
C PRO A 45 -4.39 19.09 -35.48
N ALA A 46 -3.73 18.32 -34.61
CA ALA A 46 -2.78 17.29 -35.04
C ALA A 46 -3.45 15.96 -35.43
N THR A 47 -4.59 15.63 -34.82
CA THR A 47 -5.27 14.33 -35.03
C THR A 47 -6.59 14.45 -35.79
N ASN A 48 -7.09 15.68 -35.94
CA ASN A 48 -8.41 16.02 -36.47
C ASN A 48 -9.58 15.32 -35.76
N GLN A 49 -9.36 14.82 -34.53
CA GLN A 49 -10.38 14.18 -33.70
C GLN A 49 -11.05 15.20 -32.79
N ARG A 50 -12.33 14.97 -32.48
CA ARG A 50 -13.08 15.83 -31.55
C ARG A 50 -12.51 15.75 -30.14
N LEU A 51 -12.24 16.89 -29.53
CA LEU A 51 -11.68 16.95 -28.18
C LEU A 51 -12.79 16.73 -27.13
N PRO A 52 -12.61 15.78 -26.17
CA PRO A 52 -13.56 15.56 -25.08
C PRO A 52 -13.75 16.76 -24.16
N SER A 53 -12.76 17.65 -24.09
CA SER A 53 -12.78 18.89 -23.32
C SER A 53 -11.88 19.93 -23.99
N ARG A 54 -12.25 21.22 -23.88
CA ARG A 54 -11.45 22.36 -24.33
C ARG A 54 -10.48 22.89 -23.26
N ALA A 55 -10.34 22.17 -22.14
CA ALA A 55 -9.40 22.54 -21.08
C ALA A 55 -7.94 22.34 -21.56
N LEU A 56 -7.11 23.35 -21.32
CA LEU A 56 -5.69 23.36 -21.66
C LEU A 56 -4.85 23.29 -20.40
N LEU A 57 -4.00 22.27 -20.29
CA LEU A 57 -3.12 22.07 -19.14
C LEU A 57 -1.69 22.49 -19.49
N PRO A 58 -0.99 23.31 -18.68
CA PRO A 58 0.39 23.67 -18.95
C PRO A 58 1.32 22.44 -18.99
N ASN A 59 2.13 22.30 -20.05
CA ASN A 59 3.13 21.24 -20.16
C ASN A 59 4.50 21.73 -19.67
N VAL A 60 4.63 21.85 -18.35
CA VAL A 60 5.83 22.39 -17.69
C VAL A 60 7.08 21.56 -18.01
N ALA A 61 6.94 20.24 -18.17
CA ALA A 61 8.04 19.35 -18.52
C ALA A 61 8.57 19.63 -19.94
N LEU A 62 7.67 19.77 -20.93
CA LEU A 62 8.06 20.09 -22.31
C LEU A 62 8.66 21.50 -22.41
N LYS A 63 8.10 22.48 -21.69
CA LYS A 63 8.64 23.84 -21.62
C LYS A 63 10.09 23.83 -21.14
N LYS A 64 10.36 23.10 -20.05
CA LYS A 64 11.71 22.94 -19.50
C LYS A 64 12.66 22.26 -20.49
N ALA A 65 12.21 21.21 -21.18
CA ALA A 65 13.01 20.51 -22.18
C ALA A 65 13.37 21.41 -23.39
N ILE A 66 12.44 22.27 -23.83
CA ILE A 66 12.69 23.25 -24.90
C ILE A 66 13.70 24.31 -24.45
N ASP A 67 13.57 24.82 -23.23
CA ASP A 67 14.49 25.83 -22.68
C ASP A 67 15.91 25.25 -22.48
N GLU A 68 16.01 24.01 -22.00
CA GLU A 68 17.26 23.25 -21.92
C GLU A 68 17.88 23.03 -23.32
N HIS A 69 17.07 22.74 -24.34
CA HIS A 69 17.55 22.58 -25.71
C HIS A 69 18.03 23.90 -26.33
N ARG A 70 17.33 25.01 -26.07
CA ARG A 70 17.71 26.37 -26.54
C ARG A 70 19.02 26.85 -25.93
N SER A 71 19.24 26.54 -24.65
CA SER A 71 20.47 26.90 -23.93
C SER A 71 21.68 26.03 -24.29
N ALA A 72 21.47 24.85 -24.88
CA ALA A 72 22.52 23.94 -25.33
C ALA A 72 23.03 24.19 -26.76
N GLN A 73 22.41 25.09 -27.55
CA GLN A 73 22.89 25.40 -28.90
C GLN A 73 23.94 26.53 -28.91
N PRO A 74 25.13 26.33 -29.51
CA PRO A 74 26.14 27.39 -29.65
C PRO A 74 25.66 28.45 -30.65
N THR A 75 25.63 29.71 -30.22
CA THR A 75 25.30 30.87 -31.06
C THR A 75 26.39 31.11 -32.10
N HIS A 76 26.18 30.59 -33.32
CA HIS A 76 26.99 30.98 -34.47
C HIS A 76 26.50 32.32 -35.04
N ALA A 77 27.27 33.37 -34.77
CA ALA A 77 27.24 34.62 -35.51
C ALA A 77 27.51 34.37 -37.01
N SER A 78 26.74 35.01 -37.89
CA SER A 78 27.04 35.09 -39.33
C SER A 78 27.92 36.30 -39.65
N PRO A 79 28.73 36.24 -40.73
CA PRO A 79 29.97 36.97 -40.84
C PRO A 79 29.86 38.32 -41.58
N ALA A 80 30.86 39.16 -41.32
CA ALA A 80 31.07 40.47 -41.89
C ALA A 80 31.27 40.47 -43.43
N ARG A 81 30.87 41.58 -44.07
CA ARG A 81 31.42 42.03 -45.36
C ARG A 81 31.69 43.54 -45.37
N SER A 82 33.00 43.85 -45.43
CA SER A 82 33.70 44.88 -46.21
C SER A 82 33.39 46.38 -46.09
N ARG A 83 34.47 47.12 -45.72
CA ARG A 83 35.08 48.35 -46.32
C ARG A 83 34.15 49.59 -46.41
N SER A 84 34.54 50.81 -46.02
CA SER A 84 35.79 51.57 -46.26
C SER A 84 35.72 52.95 -45.58
N ASN A 85 36.88 53.63 -45.54
CA ASN A 85 37.16 55.05 -45.28
C ASN A 85 37.22 55.46 -43.80
N GLU A 86 38.40 55.69 -43.21
CA GLU A 86 39.40 56.73 -43.53
C GLU A 86 38.88 58.16 -43.36
N ALA A 87 39.34 58.81 -42.29
CA ALA A 87 40.05 60.10 -42.34
C ALA A 87 39.72 60.98 -41.12
N SER A 88 40.77 61.20 -40.33
CA SER A 88 41.16 62.54 -39.88
C SER A 88 40.28 63.26 -38.85
N ARG A 89 40.81 63.38 -37.62
CA ARG A 89 41.33 64.66 -37.12
C ARG A 89 42.13 64.48 -35.82
N ARG A 90 43.42 64.79 -35.91
CA ARG A 90 44.32 65.12 -34.79
C ARG A 90 43.93 66.49 -34.23
N ARG A 91 44.01 66.69 -32.91
CA ARG A 91 44.92 67.66 -32.27
C ARG A 91 44.82 67.68 -30.75
N ALA A 92 46.00 67.86 -30.15
CA ALA A 92 46.33 68.03 -28.74
C ALA A 92 45.76 69.33 -28.13
N LEU A 93 45.64 69.36 -26.78
CA LEU A 93 46.42 70.22 -25.88
C LEU A 93 45.94 70.05 -24.41
N SER A 94 46.87 69.54 -23.59
CA SER A 94 47.35 70.01 -22.26
C SER A 94 46.41 70.31 -21.07
N PRO A 95 46.95 70.18 -19.83
CA PRO A 95 46.23 69.79 -18.63
C PRO A 95 45.86 70.97 -17.74
N ASP A 96 44.91 70.78 -16.82
CA ASP A 96 45.09 71.26 -15.45
C ASP A 96 44.07 70.70 -14.46
N HIS A 97 44.61 70.36 -13.29
CA HIS A 97 43.99 70.28 -11.97
C HIS A 97 43.24 69.00 -11.54
N GLU A 98 43.91 68.34 -10.59
CA GLU A 98 43.34 67.80 -9.34
C GLU A 98 42.53 66.49 -9.43
N ALA A 99 42.69 65.53 -8.54
CA ALA A 99 43.70 65.23 -7.54
C ALA A 99 43.37 63.79 -7.15
N THR A 100 44.39 62.93 -7.14
CA THR A 100 44.50 61.73 -6.29
C THR A 100 43.46 60.60 -6.44
N ARG A 101 43.99 59.37 -6.51
CA ARG A 101 43.30 58.08 -6.25
C ARG A 101 42.74 57.36 -7.49
N SER A 102 43.64 56.77 -8.27
CA SER A 102 43.38 55.46 -8.88
C SER A 102 44.69 54.78 -9.25
N VAL A 103 45.21 53.98 -8.32
CA VAL A 103 46.13 52.89 -8.65
C VAL A 103 45.35 51.95 -9.56
N ARG A 104 45.60 52.06 -10.86
CA ARG A 104 45.16 51.12 -11.87
C ARG A 104 46.02 49.87 -11.78
N GLN A 105 45.51 48.83 -11.16
CA GLN A 105 45.68 47.47 -11.67
C GLN A 105 44.29 46.85 -11.76
N ALA A 106 43.76 46.85 -12.98
CA ALA A 106 42.55 46.15 -13.33
C ALA A 106 42.84 44.65 -13.38
N THR A 107 42.42 43.90 -12.36
CA THR A 107 42.09 42.47 -12.45
C THR A 107 40.57 42.36 -12.41
N HIS A 108 39.97 42.00 -13.55
CA HIS A 108 38.54 41.69 -13.71
C HIS A 108 38.19 40.45 -12.84
N VAL A 109 37.62 40.62 -11.65
CA VAL A 109 36.19 40.60 -11.27
C VAL A 109 35.50 39.26 -11.55
N LEU A 110 35.41 38.40 -10.53
CA LEU A 110 34.37 37.37 -10.43
C LEU A 110 33.00 38.08 -10.53
N THR A 111 32.15 37.75 -11.50
CA THR A 111 30.78 38.25 -11.60
C THR A 111 29.81 37.23 -11.02
N ARG A 112 28.76 37.67 -10.32
CA ARG A 112 27.73 36.76 -9.79
C ARG A 112 26.77 36.32 -10.90
N ASP A 113 27.24 35.44 -11.76
CA ASP A 113 26.53 34.94 -12.94
C ASP A 113 25.84 33.58 -12.72
N GLN A 114 26.33 32.78 -11.76
CA GLN A 114 25.68 31.55 -11.32
C GLN A 114 24.48 31.82 -10.40
N ALA A 115 23.42 31.01 -10.55
CA ALA A 115 22.24 31.03 -9.70
C ALA A 115 22.52 30.41 -8.32
N LEU A 116 23.16 31.17 -7.42
CA LEU A 116 23.43 30.78 -6.03
C LEU A 116 22.46 31.48 -5.06
N PRO A 117 22.15 30.88 -3.89
CA PRO A 117 22.72 29.64 -3.36
C PRO A 117 22.13 28.37 -3.99
N GLU A 118 22.98 27.37 -4.21
CA GLU A 118 22.57 26.01 -4.57
C GLU A 118 22.60 25.13 -3.33
N THR A 119 21.47 24.49 -3.00
CA THR A 119 21.39 23.56 -1.86
C THR A 119 21.25 22.13 -2.39
N GLY A 120 22.01 21.20 -1.81
CA GLY A 120 22.01 19.82 -2.28
C GLY A 120 22.92 18.91 -1.48
N TYR A 121 23.18 17.73 -2.03
CA TYR A 121 24.14 16.78 -1.49
C TYR A 121 25.29 16.61 -2.47
N PHE A 122 26.37 17.35 -2.25
CA PHE A 122 27.53 17.34 -3.11
C PHE A 122 28.72 16.74 -2.38
N VAL A 123 29.64 16.14 -3.12
CA VAL A 123 30.93 15.73 -2.58
C VAL A 123 32.00 16.45 -3.40
N TYR A 124 32.96 17.05 -2.72
CA TYR A 124 34.06 17.79 -3.35
C TYR A 124 35.41 17.23 -2.89
N ARG A 125 36.36 17.15 -3.81
CA ARG A 125 37.75 16.82 -3.56
C ARG A 125 38.57 18.11 -3.45
N THR A 126 39.41 18.25 -2.43
CA THR A 126 40.36 19.37 -2.33
C THR A 126 41.58 19.16 -3.22
N GLU A 127 41.98 20.18 -3.98
CA GLU A 127 43.17 20.11 -4.86
C GLU A 127 44.46 20.54 -4.13
N GLY A 128 44.33 21.33 -3.07
CA GLY A 128 45.43 21.79 -2.23
C GLY A 128 44.99 21.90 -0.77
N ASN A 129 45.89 22.34 0.10
CA ASN A 129 45.56 22.67 1.48
C ASN A 129 44.65 23.90 1.51
N LEU A 130 43.42 23.76 2.01
CA LEU A 130 42.41 24.82 1.99
C LEU A 130 42.17 25.39 3.40
N ASP A 131 42.24 26.70 3.53
CA ASP A 131 41.76 27.39 4.73
C ASP A 131 40.25 27.13 4.93
N LEU A 132 39.87 26.80 6.16
CA LEU A 132 38.47 26.74 6.58
C LEU A 132 38.00 28.11 7.06
N PHE A 133 36.73 28.44 6.84
CA PHE A 133 36.12 29.71 7.25
C PHE A 133 34.84 29.48 8.06
N LYS A 134 34.54 30.36 9.02
CA LYS A 134 33.31 30.29 9.82
C LYS A 134 32.08 30.79 9.08
N HIS A 135 32.30 31.70 8.14
CA HIS A 135 31.31 32.33 7.30
C HIS A 135 31.85 32.35 5.85
N PRO A 136 31.00 32.52 4.84
CA PRO A 136 31.44 32.71 3.45
C PRO A 136 32.12 34.09 3.29
N SER A 137 33.31 34.24 3.84
CA SER A 137 34.06 35.51 3.91
C SER A 137 35.56 35.23 3.88
N LEU A 138 36.30 36.00 3.09
CA LEU A 138 37.76 35.89 3.02
C LEU A 138 38.45 36.39 4.31
N TYR A 139 37.73 37.15 5.13
CA TYR A 139 38.26 37.80 6.32
C TYR A 139 37.92 37.07 7.63
N ASP A 140 37.20 35.94 7.59
CA ASP A 140 36.81 35.19 8.80
C ASP A 140 37.24 33.71 8.78
N PRO A 141 38.57 33.44 8.83
CA PRO A 141 39.08 32.08 8.88
C PRO A 141 38.71 31.40 10.20
N ALA A 142 38.39 30.12 10.11
CA ALA A 142 38.26 29.27 11.27
C ALA A 142 39.64 29.05 11.91
N VAL A 143 39.70 29.21 13.23
CA VAL A 143 40.94 29.09 14.00
C VAL A 143 40.78 28.00 15.06
N GLY A 144 41.83 27.20 15.24
CA GLY A 144 41.90 26.17 16.25
C GLY A 144 42.16 26.72 17.65
N PRO A 145 42.27 25.84 18.66
CA PRO A 145 42.50 26.21 20.06
C PRO A 145 43.76 27.06 20.26
N ASN A 146 44.80 26.83 19.45
CA ASN A 146 46.09 27.51 19.51
C ASN A 146 46.14 28.78 18.63
N ARG A 147 44.99 29.30 18.15
CA ARG A 147 44.89 30.43 17.21
C ARG A 147 45.54 30.20 15.84
N GLU A 148 45.91 28.97 15.52
CA GLU A 148 46.31 28.57 14.18
C GLU A 148 45.09 28.46 13.25
N ARG A 149 45.24 28.75 11.96
CA ARG A 149 44.15 28.55 11.00
C ARG A 149 43.89 27.06 10.83
N LEU A 150 42.61 26.70 10.82
CA LEU A 150 42.22 25.34 10.48
C LEU A 150 42.33 25.16 8.97
N VAL A 151 42.98 24.07 8.57
CA VAL A 151 43.27 23.76 7.17
C VAL A 151 42.75 22.36 6.87
N LEU A 152 42.01 22.24 5.77
CA LEU A 152 41.62 20.97 5.19
C LEU A 152 42.73 20.50 4.24
N PRO A 153 43.36 19.33 4.48
CA PRO A 153 44.45 18.84 3.63
C PRO A 153 44.06 18.64 2.16
N ALA A 154 45.05 18.66 1.28
CA ALA A 154 44.89 18.30 -0.12
C ALA A 154 44.46 16.83 -0.30
N GLY A 155 43.59 16.58 -1.28
CA GLY A 155 43.10 15.25 -1.65
C GLY A 155 42.00 14.68 -0.76
N GLU A 156 41.47 15.46 0.17
CA GLU A 156 40.35 15.07 1.01
C GLU A 156 39.03 15.24 0.26
N LEU A 157 38.12 14.27 0.42
CA LEU A 157 36.74 14.40 -0.05
C LEU A 157 35.86 14.90 1.11
N VAL A 158 35.03 15.90 0.85
CA VAL A 158 34.12 16.49 1.86
C VAL A 158 32.70 16.57 1.32
N VAL A 159 31.73 16.39 2.23
CA VAL A 159 30.31 16.52 1.91
C VAL A 159 29.91 18.00 2.01
N VAL A 160 29.35 18.57 0.96
CA VAL A 160 28.93 19.97 0.87
C VAL A 160 27.41 20.00 0.78
N SER A 161 26.79 20.81 1.64
CA SER A 161 25.33 20.97 1.67
C SER A 161 24.84 22.15 0.83
N GLN A 162 25.71 23.14 0.60
CA GLN A 162 25.32 24.39 -0.03
C GLN A 162 26.51 25.06 -0.71
N ARG A 163 26.29 25.62 -1.91
CA ARG A 163 27.21 26.56 -2.57
C ARG A 163 26.62 27.95 -2.44
N GLU A 164 27.42 28.96 -2.07
CA GLU A 164 26.94 30.33 -1.91
C GLU A 164 28.01 31.38 -2.21
N TYR A 165 27.58 32.60 -2.52
CA TYR A 165 28.51 33.71 -2.73
C TYR A 165 29.09 34.22 -1.41
N GLY A 166 30.34 34.65 -1.46
CA GLY A 166 30.99 35.40 -0.40
C GLY A 166 30.19 36.65 -0.01
N ARG A 167 30.15 36.94 1.28
CA ARG A 167 29.53 38.17 1.83
C ARG A 167 30.30 39.43 1.46
N ASP A 168 31.61 39.28 1.31
CA ASP A 168 32.61 40.34 1.17
C ASP A 168 33.39 40.26 -0.15
N SER A 169 33.07 39.27 -0.99
CA SER A 169 33.74 39.02 -2.26
C SER A 169 32.82 38.27 -3.20
N ASN A 170 33.19 38.21 -4.48
CA ASN A 170 32.45 37.46 -5.49
C ASN A 170 32.89 36.00 -5.61
N HIS A 171 33.67 35.50 -4.64
CA HIS A 171 34.07 34.08 -4.59
C HIS A 171 32.89 33.19 -4.23
N VAL A 172 32.92 31.96 -4.72
CA VAL A 172 31.99 30.91 -4.32
C VAL A 172 32.58 30.15 -3.13
N PHE A 173 31.81 30.06 -2.06
CA PHE A 173 32.10 29.27 -0.87
C PHE A 173 31.23 28.01 -0.86
N LEU A 174 31.84 26.91 -0.43
CA LEU A 174 31.19 25.62 -0.24
C LEU A 174 30.96 25.40 1.25
N LYS A 175 29.70 25.36 1.66
CA LYS A 175 29.31 25.06 3.04
C LYS A 175 29.42 23.56 3.31
N LEU A 176 30.29 23.20 4.23
CA LEU A 176 30.49 21.83 4.67
C LEU A 176 29.26 21.35 5.46
N SER A 177 28.74 20.19 5.04
CA SER A 177 27.56 19.55 5.62
C SER A 177 27.77 19.17 7.09
N THR A 178 26.67 19.11 7.83
CA THR A 178 26.63 18.53 9.19
C THR A 178 26.88 17.03 9.22
N GLU A 179 26.88 16.36 8.06
CA GLU A 179 27.22 14.94 7.95
C GLU A 179 28.73 14.65 8.03
N ASN A 180 29.59 15.66 7.84
CA ASN A 180 31.03 15.50 8.05
C ASN A 180 31.37 15.35 9.54
N GLU A 181 32.63 15.07 9.85
CA GLU A 181 33.14 15.05 11.22
C GLU A 181 32.89 16.40 11.94
N PRO A 182 32.66 16.40 13.27
CA PRO A 182 32.26 17.58 14.04
C PRO A 182 33.12 18.83 13.81
N ALA A 183 34.41 18.68 13.53
CA ALA A 183 35.31 19.80 13.29
C ALA A 183 35.07 20.54 11.96
N LEU A 184 34.39 19.92 10.99
CA LEU A 184 34.10 20.52 9.69
C LEU A 184 32.66 21.06 9.57
N GLN A 185 31.76 20.66 10.46
CA GLN A 185 30.33 20.92 10.32
C GLN A 185 30.02 22.42 10.27
N GLY A 186 29.36 22.87 9.20
CA GLY A 186 28.94 24.25 9.02
C GLY A 186 30.05 25.26 8.70
N LEU A 187 31.30 24.80 8.55
CA LEU A 187 32.41 25.61 8.04
C LEU A 187 32.35 25.74 6.52
N TYR A 188 33.19 26.61 5.96
CA TYR A 188 33.24 26.88 4.53
C TYR A 188 34.65 26.67 3.98
N ILE A 189 34.73 26.23 2.73
CA ILE A 189 35.95 26.26 1.90
C ILE A 189 35.71 27.06 0.64
N LEU A 190 36.77 27.55 0.02
CA LEU A 190 36.69 28.21 -1.28
C LEU A 190 36.64 27.17 -2.41
N GLU A 191 35.74 27.37 -3.36
CA GLU A 191 35.67 26.55 -4.58
C GLU A 191 36.80 26.93 -5.58
N GLN A 192 37.26 28.18 -5.51
CA GLN A 192 38.23 28.78 -6.42
C GLN A 192 39.37 29.47 -5.63
N GLY A 193 40.56 29.53 -6.23
CA GLY A 193 41.71 30.23 -5.66
C GLY A 193 41.43 31.71 -5.42
N ARG A 194 42.17 32.35 -4.51
CA ARG A 194 41.94 33.76 -4.10
C ARG A 194 42.40 34.80 -5.12
N TYR A 195 43.30 34.42 -6.01
CA TYR A 195 43.96 35.31 -6.95
C TYR A 195 43.83 34.78 -8.38
N PRO A 196 43.78 35.65 -9.40
CA PRO A 196 43.80 35.25 -10.80
C PRO A 196 44.99 34.31 -11.07
N PRO A 197 44.80 33.19 -11.81
CA PRO A 197 43.64 32.87 -12.66
C PRO A 197 42.45 32.18 -11.96
N TYR A 198 42.27 32.31 -10.64
CA TYR A 198 41.13 31.74 -9.88
C TYR A 198 40.95 30.23 -10.11
N ALA A 199 42.06 29.50 -10.16
CA ALA A 199 42.06 28.06 -10.42
C ALA A 199 41.15 27.32 -9.42
N PRO A 200 40.45 26.25 -9.85
CA PRO A 200 39.60 25.47 -8.96
C PRO A 200 40.43 24.91 -7.80
N THR A 201 40.02 25.20 -6.57
CA THR A 201 40.65 24.68 -5.35
C THR A 201 39.93 23.44 -4.82
N ALA A 202 38.70 23.23 -5.29
CA ALA A 202 37.93 22.02 -5.03
C ALA A 202 37.23 21.55 -6.31
N ILE A 203 37.22 20.25 -6.56
CA ILE A 203 36.60 19.62 -7.73
C ILE A 203 35.42 18.77 -7.25
N GLN A 204 34.25 18.96 -7.86
CA GLN A 204 33.06 18.18 -7.53
C GLN A 204 33.22 16.72 -8.00
N ALA A 205 33.00 15.78 -7.08
CA ALA A 205 32.92 14.35 -7.35
C ALA A 205 31.50 13.96 -7.80
N ILE A 206 31.40 12.96 -8.68
CA ILE A 206 30.11 12.43 -9.13
C ILE A 206 29.53 11.55 -8.02
N VAL A 207 28.35 11.93 -7.51
CA VAL A 207 27.58 11.15 -6.54
C VAL A 207 26.42 10.47 -7.26
N THR A 208 26.43 9.14 -7.31
CA THR A 208 25.36 8.34 -7.90
C THR A 208 24.41 7.84 -6.81
N LYS A 209 23.10 8.00 -7.03
CA LYS A 209 22.07 7.39 -6.18
C LYS A 209 21.86 5.97 -6.64
N GLU A 210 22.44 5.03 -5.91
CA GLU A 210 22.34 3.61 -6.21
C GLU A 210 22.13 2.85 -4.91
N VAL A 211 21.02 2.13 -4.81
CA VAL A 211 20.81 1.22 -3.70
C VAL A 211 21.39 -0.13 -4.06
N ALA A 212 22.34 -0.58 -3.25
CA ALA A 212 23.04 -1.83 -3.44
C ALA A 212 23.28 -2.53 -2.10
N VAL A 213 23.36 -3.86 -2.13
CA VAL A 213 23.76 -4.66 -0.96
C VAL A 213 25.16 -5.20 -1.21
N TYR A 214 25.99 -5.17 -0.20
CA TYR A 214 27.37 -5.63 -0.24
C TYR A 214 27.66 -6.62 0.89
N ARG A 215 28.69 -7.43 0.69
CA ARG A 215 29.34 -8.23 1.72
C ARG A 215 30.74 -7.69 1.97
N ALA A 216 31.09 -7.46 3.23
CA ALA A 216 32.45 -7.07 3.61
C ALA A 216 33.45 -8.23 3.43
N LEU A 217 34.53 -8.01 2.69
CA LEU A 217 35.61 -8.98 2.48
C LEU A 217 36.69 -8.93 3.56
N ALA A 218 36.78 -7.82 4.29
CA ALA A 218 37.71 -7.61 5.38
C ALA A 218 37.09 -6.74 6.47
N ALA A 219 37.73 -6.66 7.64
CA ALA A 219 37.35 -5.71 8.67
C ALA A 219 37.46 -4.28 8.11
N THR A 220 36.34 -3.56 8.10
CA THR A 220 36.21 -2.31 7.35
C THR A 220 35.80 -1.17 8.26
N LEU A 221 36.54 -0.07 8.21
CA LEU A 221 36.24 1.13 8.99
C LEU A 221 35.11 1.95 8.35
N ARG A 222 34.44 2.74 9.18
CA ARG A 222 33.35 3.64 8.79
C ARG A 222 33.78 5.07 9.02
N TYR A 223 33.52 5.94 8.05
CA TYR A 223 33.98 7.32 8.04
C TYR A 223 32.80 8.29 7.96
N TYR A 224 32.91 9.48 8.52
CA TYR A 224 31.87 10.52 8.39
C TYR A 224 31.72 11.03 6.95
N ARG A 225 32.81 10.94 6.18
CA ARG A 225 32.89 11.35 4.77
C ARG A 225 33.81 10.39 4.01
N PRO A 226 33.74 10.33 2.68
CA PRO A 226 34.73 9.62 1.88
C PRO A 226 36.12 10.18 2.20
N THR A 227 37.12 9.35 2.50
CA THR A 227 38.50 9.83 2.69
C THR A 227 39.49 8.69 2.45
N THR A 228 40.63 9.04 1.84
CA THR A 228 41.77 8.16 1.64
C THR A 228 42.87 8.38 2.68
N SER A 229 42.67 9.33 3.61
CA SER A 229 43.69 9.73 4.59
C SER A 229 43.66 8.82 5.80
N THR A 230 44.79 8.15 6.06
CA THR A 230 45.05 7.44 7.32
C THR A 230 45.49 8.37 8.45
N THR A 231 45.76 9.65 8.13
CA THR A 231 46.39 10.64 9.01
C THR A 231 45.50 11.85 9.32
N GLY A 232 44.22 11.82 8.95
CA GLY A 232 43.26 12.89 9.18
C GLY A 232 42.63 12.84 10.58
N VAL A 233 42.84 13.92 11.33
CA VAL A 233 42.26 14.27 12.62
C VAL A 233 40.76 13.90 12.74
N LEU A 234 40.42 13.10 13.77
CA LEU A 234 39.10 12.78 14.35
C LEU A 234 38.47 11.42 14.00
N THR A 235 38.94 10.41 14.76
CA THR A 235 38.15 9.31 15.37
C THR A 235 37.01 8.70 14.56
N LEU A 236 37.37 7.64 13.83
CA LEU A 236 36.89 6.27 14.06
C LEU A 236 35.69 6.19 15.03
N THR A 237 34.50 5.99 14.49
CA THR A 237 33.42 5.43 15.31
C THR A 237 33.81 4.00 15.67
N ASP A 238 33.78 3.68 16.98
CA ASP A 238 34.29 2.50 17.71
C ASP A 238 33.80 1.10 17.24
N ARG A 239 33.24 0.96 16.04
CA ARG A 239 32.85 -0.35 15.51
C ARG A 239 33.23 -0.46 14.04
N SER A 240 34.19 -1.32 13.74
CA SER A 240 34.44 -1.77 12.37
C SER A 240 33.32 -2.70 11.92
N ILE A 241 33.05 -2.71 10.62
CA ILE A 241 32.24 -3.75 9.98
C ILE A 241 33.12 -4.99 9.91
N THR A 242 32.70 -6.07 10.55
CA THR A 242 33.46 -7.33 10.54
C THR A 242 33.35 -8.02 9.18
N ILE A 243 34.33 -8.88 8.87
CA ILE A 243 34.32 -9.70 7.66
C ILE A 243 33.01 -10.50 7.53
N ASN A 244 32.53 -10.69 6.31
CA ASN A 244 31.27 -11.36 5.94
C ASN A 244 29.97 -10.64 6.35
N THR A 245 30.05 -9.47 6.99
CA THR A 245 28.87 -8.68 7.30
C THR A 245 28.19 -8.17 6.03
N LEU A 246 26.87 -8.26 5.99
CA LEU A 246 26.05 -7.70 4.91
C LEU A 246 25.64 -6.27 5.22
N LEU A 247 25.75 -5.38 4.24
CA LEU A 247 25.43 -3.97 4.40
C LEU A 247 24.69 -3.45 3.17
N ALA A 248 23.74 -2.57 3.39
CA ALA A 248 23.07 -1.81 2.35
C ALA A 248 23.71 -0.43 2.22
N ALA A 249 23.83 0.05 0.99
CA ALA A 249 24.28 1.40 0.67
C ALA A 249 23.28 2.08 -0.25
N ASN A 250 23.24 3.41 -0.23
CA ASN A 250 22.28 4.20 -1.02
C ASN A 250 22.92 5.26 -1.92
N LEU A 251 24.19 5.61 -1.67
CA LEU A 251 24.98 6.49 -2.53
C LEU A 251 26.32 5.84 -2.84
N HIS A 252 26.82 6.10 -4.03
CA HIS A 252 28.19 5.78 -4.45
C HIS A 252 28.88 7.06 -4.91
N VAL A 253 30.17 7.16 -4.62
CA VAL A 253 31.01 8.27 -5.07
C VAL A 253 32.36 7.75 -5.53
N ARG A 254 32.85 8.29 -6.63
CA ARG A 254 34.18 8.02 -7.15
C ARG A 254 35.03 9.29 -7.05
N ASP A 255 36.18 9.18 -6.41
CA ASP A 255 37.18 10.25 -6.41
C ASP A 255 37.56 10.59 -7.87
N PRO A 256 37.42 11.87 -8.29
CA PRO A 256 37.65 12.26 -9.68
C PRO A 256 39.12 12.08 -10.13
N VAL A 257 40.07 12.09 -9.19
CA VAL A 257 41.52 12.01 -9.43
C VAL A 257 42.03 10.60 -9.17
N THR A 258 41.86 10.09 -7.95
CA THR A 258 42.43 8.79 -7.54
C THR A 258 41.63 7.60 -8.05
N ARG A 259 40.39 7.82 -8.50
CA ARG A 259 39.41 6.79 -8.89
C ARG A 259 39.02 5.82 -7.77
N ILE A 260 39.43 6.08 -6.53
CA ILE A 260 39.00 5.32 -5.36
C ILE A 260 37.50 5.57 -5.13
N GLU A 261 36.77 4.52 -4.83
CA GLU A 261 35.32 4.53 -4.74
C GLU A 261 34.84 4.26 -3.32
N PHE A 262 33.83 5.01 -2.91
CA PHE A 262 33.20 4.89 -1.60
C PHE A 262 31.69 4.73 -1.76
N VAL A 263 31.09 4.02 -0.80
CA VAL A 263 29.65 3.86 -0.69
C VAL A 263 29.17 4.41 0.64
N ARG A 264 28.03 5.10 0.64
CA ARG A 264 27.36 5.58 1.85
C ARG A 264 26.39 4.52 2.34
N LEU A 265 26.48 4.17 3.61
CA LEU A 265 25.57 3.22 4.24
C LEU A 265 24.13 3.76 4.24
N ASP A 266 23.18 2.91 3.85
CA ASP A 266 21.75 3.25 3.81
C ASP A 266 21.23 3.62 5.22
N ASN A 267 20.34 4.61 5.27
CA ASN A 267 19.83 5.26 6.49
C ASN A 267 20.92 5.67 7.50
N SER A 268 22.09 6.05 7.02
CA SER A 268 23.23 6.53 7.81
C SER A 268 23.89 7.72 7.12
N THR A 269 24.82 8.40 7.81
CA THR A 269 25.73 9.40 7.24
C THR A 269 27.11 8.83 6.97
N LEU A 270 27.35 7.57 7.32
CA LEU A 270 28.67 6.96 7.30
C LEU A 270 29.02 6.36 5.93
N TRP A 271 30.30 6.44 5.59
CA TRP A 271 30.91 6.00 4.34
C TRP A 271 31.90 4.86 4.55
N VAL A 272 32.05 4.04 3.51
CA VAL A 272 32.91 2.86 3.51
C VAL A 272 33.63 2.75 2.14
N PRO A 273 34.93 2.39 2.09
CA PRO A 273 35.61 2.10 0.83
C PRO A 273 35.02 0.87 0.14
N SER A 274 34.64 1.00 -1.13
CA SER A 274 34.05 -0.09 -1.91
C SER A 274 35.03 -1.23 -2.23
N ALA A 275 36.34 -0.94 -2.27
CA ALA A 275 37.38 -1.93 -2.56
C ALA A 275 37.45 -3.08 -1.53
N LEU A 276 36.88 -2.89 -0.34
CA LEU A 276 36.79 -3.89 0.72
C LEU A 276 35.46 -4.67 0.69
N LEU A 277 34.64 -4.44 -0.33
CA LEU A 277 33.27 -4.95 -0.45
C LEU A 277 33.11 -5.77 -1.72
N THR A 278 32.18 -6.73 -1.69
CA THR A 278 31.66 -7.41 -2.89
C THR A 278 30.17 -7.14 -2.99
N GLN A 279 29.73 -6.65 -4.15
CA GLN A 279 28.32 -6.38 -4.42
C GLN A 279 27.54 -7.70 -4.54
N MET A 280 26.39 -7.76 -3.86
CA MET A 280 25.47 -8.88 -3.89
C MET A 280 24.37 -8.60 -4.92
N THR A 281 23.78 -9.66 -5.48
CA THR A 281 22.62 -9.52 -6.36
C THR A 281 21.44 -8.92 -5.60
N LEU A 282 20.93 -7.80 -6.08
CA LEU A 282 19.76 -7.12 -5.53
C LEU A 282 18.60 -7.18 -6.52
N ARG A 283 17.47 -7.72 -6.09
CA ARG A 283 16.22 -7.67 -6.83
C ARG A 283 15.48 -6.39 -6.46
N THR A 284 15.14 -5.59 -7.45
CA THR A 284 14.32 -4.39 -7.29
C THR A 284 12.89 -4.67 -7.77
N ALA A 285 12.16 -5.48 -7.01
CA ALA A 285 10.77 -5.79 -7.30
C ALA A 285 9.84 -5.18 -6.25
N HIS A 286 8.72 -4.63 -6.72
CA HIS A 286 7.66 -4.13 -5.86
C HIS A 286 6.77 -5.29 -5.39
N LEU A 287 7.02 -5.80 -4.20
CA LEU A 287 6.32 -6.98 -3.64
C LEU A 287 5.53 -6.59 -2.40
N VAL A 288 4.26 -7.03 -2.35
CA VAL A 288 3.44 -6.86 -1.14
C VAL A 288 3.77 -7.98 -0.16
N VAL A 289 3.98 -7.61 1.10
CA VAL A 289 4.31 -8.55 2.17
C VAL A 289 3.29 -8.44 3.30
N ARG A 290 3.03 -9.56 3.95
CA ARG A 290 2.13 -9.71 5.09
C ARG A 290 2.77 -10.67 6.10
N PRO A 291 3.47 -10.16 7.10
CA PRO A 291 4.31 -11.00 7.93
C PRO A 291 3.46 -11.88 8.86
N LYS A 292 3.91 -13.13 9.02
CA LYS A 292 3.29 -14.12 9.94
C LYS A 292 3.80 -13.99 11.38
N ALA A 293 4.93 -13.33 11.56
CA ALA A 293 5.52 -12.96 12.84
C ALA A 293 5.76 -11.45 12.91
N TYR A 294 6.19 -10.93 14.06
CA TYR A 294 6.63 -9.54 14.13
C TYR A 294 7.90 -9.34 13.29
N LEU A 295 7.96 -8.25 12.52
CA LEU A 295 9.18 -7.86 11.81
C LEU A 295 9.87 -6.71 12.52
N SER A 296 11.09 -6.94 13.00
CA SER A 296 11.99 -5.88 13.45
C SER A 296 12.68 -5.25 12.23
N LEU A 297 12.29 -4.02 11.90
CA LEU A 297 12.96 -3.21 10.87
C LEU A 297 14.22 -2.62 11.46
N ARG A 298 15.33 -2.77 10.74
CA ARG A 298 16.64 -2.25 11.10
C ARG A 298 17.03 -1.13 10.16
N ARG A 299 17.85 -0.18 10.61
CA ARG A 299 18.33 0.93 9.75
C ARG A 299 19.15 0.41 8.57
N ASN A 300 19.90 -0.66 8.80
CA ASN A 300 20.71 -1.37 7.81
C ASN A 300 20.72 -2.87 8.11
N ILE A 301 21.19 -3.70 7.18
CA ILE A 301 21.16 -5.18 7.32
C ILE A 301 21.96 -5.66 8.54
N PHE A 302 23.15 -5.09 8.76
CA PHE A 302 24.03 -5.45 9.88
C PHE A 302 23.65 -4.81 11.21
N ALA A 303 22.74 -3.84 11.21
CA ALA A 303 22.42 -3.07 12.40
C ALA A 303 21.77 -3.98 13.45
N SER A 304 22.22 -3.87 14.70
CA SER A 304 21.64 -4.62 15.82
C SER A 304 20.47 -3.88 16.46
N ASP A 305 20.40 -2.56 16.28
CA ASP A 305 19.33 -1.70 16.78
C ASP A 305 18.07 -1.80 15.93
N GLU A 306 16.94 -1.95 16.62
CA GLU A 306 15.62 -1.94 16.01
C GLU A 306 15.19 -0.49 15.74
N ALA A 307 14.91 -0.16 14.49
CA ALA A 307 14.36 1.13 14.10
C ALA A 307 12.85 1.19 14.32
N ALA A 308 12.15 0.10 14.04
CA ALA A 308 10.71 -0.04 14.28
C ALA A 308 10.24 -1.49 14.24
N LEU A 309 9.06 -1.73 14.82
CA LEU A 309 8.39 -3.03 14.79
C LEU A 309 7.16 -3.00 13.88
N VAL A 310 7.01 -4.01 13.02
CA VAL A 310 5.79 -4.22 12.22
C VAL A 310 4.99 -5.38 12.80
N SER A 311 3.74 -5.12 13.14
CA SER A 311 2.82 -6.10 13.71
C SER A 311 2.45 -7.20 12.71
N VAL A 312 2.21 -8.41 13.24
CA VAL A 312 1.71 -9.56 12.48
C VAL A 312 0.50 -9.20 11.62
N GLY A 313 0.50 -9.64 10.37
CA GLY A 313 -0.63 -9.46 9.46
C GLY A 313 -0.74 -8.07 8.82
N THR A 314 0.12 -7.12 9.19
CA THR A 314 0.18 -5.77 8.60
C THR A 314 0.67 -5.84 7.15
N LEU A 315 -0.08 -5.28 6.21
CA LEU A 315 0.40 -5.17 4.83
C LEU A 315 1.50 -4.12 4.73
N ALA A 316 2.61 -4.50 4.11
CA ALA A 316 3.74 -3.63 3.80
C ALA A 316 4.23 -3.89 2.37
N VAL A 317 5.17 -3.08 1.91
CA VAL A 317 5.80 -3.24 0.59
C VAL A 317 7.27 -3.47 0.79
N SER A 318 7.81 -4.48 0.11
CA SER A 318 9.24 -4.56 -0.13
C SER A 318 9.58 -4.06 -1.53
N ARG A 319 10.61 -3.23 -1.66
CA ARG A 319 11.09 -2.71 -2.95
C ARG A 319 12.42 -3.31 -3.39
N GLN A 320 13.17 -3.84 -2.44
CA GLN A 320 14.53 -4.33 -2.62
C GLN A 320 14.69 -5.61 -1.81
N GLN A 321 15.16 -6.67 -2.46
CA GLN A 321 15.35 -7.97 -1.84
C GLN A 321 16.66 -8.59 -2.29
N THR A 322 17.35 -9.26 -1.38
CA THR A 322 18.49 -10.12 -1.71
C THR A 322 18.38 -11.41 -0.91
N THR A 323 18.75 -12.53 -1.51
CA THR A 323 18.70 -13.84 -0.84
C THR A 323 20.11 -14.40 -0.73
N ILE A 324 20.53 -14.66 0.51
CA ILE A 324 21.90 -15.05 0.81
C ILE A 324 21.84 -16.24 1.77
N ALA A 325 22.43 -17.37 1.38
CA ALA A 325 22.39 -18.61 2.15
C ALA A 325 20.96 -19.02 2.58
N GLY A 326 19.96 -18.82 1.70
CA GLY A 326 18.55 -19.15 1.95
C GLY A 326 17.77 -18.10 2.77
N VAL A 327 18.42 -17.07 3.30
CA VAL A 327 17.76 -15.99 4.05
C VAL A 327 17.45 -14.82 3.11
N CYS A 328 16.18 -14.42 3.05
CA CYS A 328 15.75 -13.26 2.27
C CYS A 328 15.84 -11.98 3.12
N TYR A 329 16.75 -11.08 2.76
CA TYR A 329 16.86 -9.75 3.32
C TYR A 329 16.11 -8.76 2.43
N ALA A 330 15.24 -7.96 3.03
CA ALA A 330 14.35 -7.07 2.31
C ALA A 330 14.29 -5.70 2.95
N ASN A 331 14.31 -4.64 2.13
CA ASN A 331 13.92 -3.31 2.58
C ASN A 331 12.40 -3.22 2.48
N VAL A 332 11.75 -3.06 3.64
CA VAL A 332 10.29 -3.03 3.79
C VAL A 332 9.85 -1.64 4.25
N THR A 333 8.82 -1.11 3.60
CA THR A 333 8.20 0.17 3.92
C THR A 333 6.74 -0.04 4.33
N THR A 334 6.35 0.53 5.47
CA THR A 334 4.96 0.58 5.95
C THR A 334 4.72 1.81 6.82
N ASN A 335 3.56 2.44 6.68
CA ASN A 335 3.12 3.58 7.52
C ASN A 335 4.21 4.64 7.75
N ASN A 336 4.91 5.05 6.69
CA ASN A 336 6.01 6.03 6.69
C ASN A 336 7.30 5.61 7.38
N VAL A 337 7.43 4.33 7.75
CA VAL A 337 8.69 3.75 8.25
C VAL A 337 9.25 2.79 7.22
N SER A 338 10.55 2.86 6.98
CA SER A 338 11.30 1.93 6.14
C SER A 338 12.49 1.34 6.88
N GLY A 339 12.87 0.13 6.52
CA GLY A 339 14.06 -0.50 7.07
C GLY A 339 14.29 -1.91 6.52
N TRP A 340 15.45 -2.45 6.83
CA TRP A 340 15.86 -3.79 6.43
C TRP A 340 15.40 -4.83 7.44
N CYS A 341 14.85 -5.95 6.97
CA CYS A 341 14.48 -7.09 7.80
C CYS A 341 14.69 -8.40 7.04
N THR A 342 14.46 -9.52 7.72
CA THR A 342 14.43 -10.86 7.11
C THR A 342 13.00 -11.31 6.88
N LEU A 343 12.70 -11.83 5.68
CA LEU A 343 11.38 -12.34 5.31
C LEU A 343 11.41 -13.85 5.06
N GLN A 344 10.33 -14.53 5.42
CA GLN A 344 10.07 -15.91 5.03
C GLN A 344 9.29 -15.96 3.71
N HIS A 345 9.30 -17.12 3.03
CA HIS A 345 8.56 -17.28 1.78
C HIS A 345 7.05 -17.01 1.95
N ASP A 346 6.48 -17.42 3.08
CA ASP A 346 5.05 -17.29 3.39
C ASP A 346 4.63 -15.86 3.81
N ASP A 347 5.59 -14.95 3.97
CA ASP A 347 5.31 -13.54 4.20
C ASP A 347 4.95 -12.81 2.90
N PHE A 348 5.28 -13.37 1.73
CA PHE A 348 4.96 -12.75 0.45
C PHE A 348 3.51 -12.97 0.06
N VAL A 349 2.83 -11.89 -0.33
CA VAL A 349 1.47 -11.96 -0.86
C VAL A 349 1.55 -12.02 -2.38
N THR A 350 1.46 -13.23 -2.93
CA THR A 350 1.63 -13.50 -4.37
C THR A 350 0.42 -13.09 -5.21
N SER A 351 -0.77 -13.00 -4.60
CA SER A 351 -2.00 -12.61 -5.26
C SER A 351 -2.90 -11.79 -4.33
N CYS A 352 -3.82 -11.04 -4.91
CA CYS A 352 -4.86 -10.35 -4.12
C CYS A 352 -5.55 -11.35 -3.18
N PRO A 353 -5.69 -11.04 -1.87
CA PRO A 353 -6.42 -11.89 -0.95
C PRO A 353 -7.83 -12.22 -1.48
N PRO A 354 -8.28 -13.49 -1.47
CA PRO A 354 -9.58 -13.85 -2.01
C PRO A 354 -10.69 -13.24 -1.16
N ARG A 355 -11.82 -12.91 -1.77
CA ARG A 355 -13.01 -12.49 -1.00
C ARG A 355 -13.50 -13.63 -0.12
N LEU A 356 -14.06 -13.29 1.03
CA LEU A 356 -14.56 -14.26 2.02
C LEU A 356 -16.01 -13.93 2.37
N ALA A 357 -16.77 -14.98 2.68
CA ALA A 357 -18.12 -14.87 3.22
C ALA A 357 -19.07 -14.02 2.35
N GLU A 358 -18.99 -14.12 1.02
CA GLU A 358 -19.67 -13.18 0.11
C GLU A 358 -21.20 -13.19 0.19
N LYS A 359 -21.79 -14.33 0.54
CA LYS A 359 -23.24 -14.46 0.71
C LYS A 359 -23.71 -13.81 2.03
N SER A 360 -24.99 -13.47 2.07
CA SER A 360 -25.63 -12.90 3.25
C SER A 360 -25.53 -13.82 4.47
N ALA A 361 -25.30 -13.26 5.65
CA ALA A 361 -25.02 -14.02 6.87
C ALA A 361 -26.10 -15.05 7.20
N GLY A 362 -27.39 -14.71 7.03
CA GLY A 362 -28.48 -15.65 7.33
C GLY A 362 -28.46 -16.94 6.48
N LEU A 363 -27.79 -16.95 5.32
CA LEU A 363 -27.63 -18.16 4.49
C LEU A 363 -26.58 -19.15 5.04
N PHE A 364 -25.83 -18.73 6.06
CA PHE A 364 -24.84 -19.56 6.75
C PHE A 364 -25.39 -20.11 8.08
N LEU A 365 -26.70 -20.04 8.30
CA LEU A 365 -27.40 -20.66 9.43
C LEU A 365 -28.18 -21.90 8.95
N PRO A 366 -27.53 -23.07 8.77
CA PRO A 366 -28.20 -24.28 8.28
C PRO A 366 -29.30 -24.78 9.21
N VAL A 367 -29.19 -24.56 10.53
CA VAL A 367 -30.17 -25.04 11.51
C VAL A 367 -30.41 -23.97 12.57
N VAL A 368 -31.68 -23.60 12.72
CA VAL A 368 -32.18 -22.81 13.85
C VAL A 368 -33.48 -23.49 14.30
N ILE A 369 -33.52 -23.94 15.54
CA ILE A 369 -34.67 -24.64 16.14
C ILE A 369 -35.03 -23.96 17.44
N LEU A 370 -36.34 -23.83 17.68
CA LEU A 370 -36.95 -23.43 18.94
C LEU A 370 -38.15 -24.35 19.18
N GLN A 371 -38.15 -25.07 20.31
CA GLN A 371 -39.28 -25.90 20.73
C GLN A 371 -39.43 -25.84 22.25
N GLY A 372 -40.38 -25.04 22.73
CA GLY A 372 -40.54 -24.72 24.15
C GLY A 372 -39.24 -24.16 24.75
N ARG A 373 -38.68 -24.87 25.75
CA ARG A 373 -37.40 -24.49 26.40
C ARG A 373 -36.15 -24.92 25.62
N TYR A 374 -36.32 -25.76 24.61
CA TYR A 374 -35.20 -26.31 23.84
C TYR A 374 -34.91 -25.44 22.63
N TYR A 375 -33.63 -25.31 22.30
CA TYR A 375 -33.16 -24.61 21.12
C TYR A 375 -31.89 -25.23 20.55
N LEU A 376 -31.64 -25.00 19.26
CA LEU A 376 -30.40 -25.35 18.58
C LEU A 376 -30.09 -24.26 17.55
N VAL A 377 -28.87 -23.74 17.58
CA VAL A 377 -28.31 -22.86 16.55
C VAL A 377 -27.06 -23.53 16.03
N VAL A 378 -27.05 -23.80 14.72
CA VAL A 378 -25.86 -24.24 13.97
C VAL A 378 -25.52 -23.14 12.99
N ALA A 379 -24.30 -22.60 13.11
CA ALA A 379 -23.82 -21.52 12.28
C ALA A 379 -22.51 -21.91 11.57
N ASN A 380 -22.52 -21.85 10.25
CA ASN A 380 -21.35 -22.06 9.41
C ASN A 380 -20.46 -20.81 9.44
N GLN A 381 -19.41 -20.85 10.24
CA GLN A 381 -18.45 -19.77 10.38
C GLN A 381 -17.31 -19.92 9.37
N VAL A 382 -17.25 -18.99 8.42
CA VAL A 382 -16.08 -18.82 7.55
C VAL A 382 -14.86 -18.44 8.41
N GLN A 383 -13.67 -18.91 8.04
CA GLN A 383 -12.41 -18.61 8.70
C GLN A 383 -11.52 -17.72 7.82
N SER A 384 -10.42 -17.22 8.37
CA SER A 384 -9.52 -16.27 7.68
C SER A 384 -8.82 -16.85 6.45
N ASP A 385 -8.68 -18.18 6.42
CA ASP A 385 -8.15 -19.00 5.32
C ASP A 385 -9.23 -19.42 4.30
N GLY A 386 -10.50 -19.12 4.58
CA GLY A 386 -11.65 -19.50 3.74
C GLY A 386 -12.27 -20.85 4.07
N SER A 387 -11.72 -21.60 5.02
CA SER A 387 -12.37 -22.82 5.54
C SER A 387 -13.67 -22.48 6.28
N ILE A 388 -14.55 -23.47 6.44
CA ILE A 388 -15.83 -23.33 7.16
C ILE A 388 -15.84 -24.29 8.34
N THR A 389 -16.05 -23.76 9.54
CA THR A 389 -16.29 -24.51 10.76
C THR A 389 -17.72 -24.29 11.24
N GLN A 390 -18.28 -25.21 12.03
CA GLN A 390 -19.59 -25.03 12.63
C GLN A 390 -19.49 -24.60 14.09
N CYS A 391 -20.13 -23.48 14.42
CA CYS A 391 -20.46 -23.13 15.80
C CYS A 391 -21.84 -23.69 16.12
N ILE A 392 -21.92 -24.54 17.15
CA ILE A 392 -23.16 -25.20 17.56
C ILE A 392 -23.45 -24.82 19.01
N LYS A 393 -24.59 -24.15 19.25
CA LYS A 393 -25.09 -23.81 20.58
C LYS A 393 -26.48 -24.37 20.77
N TYR A 394 -26.72 -25.01 21.91
CA TYR A 394 -27.97 -25.72 22.10
C TYR A 394 -28.34 -25.94 23.56
N SER A 395 -29.64 -26.11 23.77
CA SER A 395 -30.25 -26.76 24.93
C SER A 395 -31.25 -27.76 24.36
N LEU A 396 -30.97 -29.06 24.45
CA LEU A 396 -31.70 -30.10 23.73
C LEU A 396 -32.05 -31.27 24.66
N PRO A 397 -33.04 -32.11 24.30
CA PRO A 397 -33.22 -33.41 24.94
C PRO A 397 -31.94 -34.24 24.87
N ASN A 398 -31.64 -34.99 25.93
CA ASN A 398 -30.39 -35.76 26.08
C ASN A 398 -30.08 -36.68 24.89
N SER A 399 -31.11 -37.30 24.29
CA SER A 399 -30.94 -38.19 23.14
C SER A 399 -30.50 -37.44 21.88
N MET A 400 -31.04 -36.24 21.65
CA MET A 400 -30.67 -35.39 20.52
C MET A 400 -29.29 -34.77 20.74
N ALA A 401 -29.01 -34.28 21.95
CA ALA A 401 -27.71 -33.71 22.34
C ALA A 401 -26.56 -34.69 22.08
N ARG A 402 -26.71 -35.95 22.52
CA ARG A 402 -25.73 -37.02 22.27
C ARG A 402 -25.46 -37.22 20.78
N GLN A 403 -26.48 -37.07 19.94
CA GLN A 403 -26.31 -37.22 18.49
C GLN A 403 -25.62 -36.00 17.85
N ILE A 404 -25.82 -34.79 18.36
CA ILE A 404 -25.04 -33.61 17.98
C ILE A 404 -23.57 -33.82 18.35
N GLU A 405 -23.26 -34.30 19.56
CA GLU A 405 -21.90 -34.61 20.01
C GLU A 405 -21.23 -35.70 19.16
N ASN A 406 -22.00 -36.70 18.71
CA ASN A 406 -21.54 -37.71 17.74
C ASN A 406 -21.17 -37.08 16.39
N CYS A 407 -21.95 -36.11 15.90
CA CYS A 407 -21.61 -35.38 14.67
C CYS A 407 -20.31 -34.60 14.85
N ILE A 408 -20.16 -33.87 15.96
CA ILE A 408 -18.95 -33.09 16.28
C ILE A 408 -17.72 -33.99 16.37
N SER A 409 -17.79 -35.08 17.16
CA SER A 409 -16.66 -36.00 17.37
C SER A 409 -16.22 -36.72 16.09
N LYS A 410 -17.13 -36.92 15.14
CA LYS A 410 -16.82 -37.50 13.82
C LYS A 410 -16.47 -36.46 12.76
N GLY A 411 -16.34 -35.18 13.12
CA GLY A 411 -16.02 -34.10 12.20
C GLY A 411 -17.08 -33.89 11.12
N ARG A 412 -18.37 -34.04 11.47
CA ARG A 412 -19.50 -33.88 10.56
C ARG A 412 -20.17 -32.53 10.80
N HIS A 413 -20.47 -31.85 9.70
CA HIS A 413 -21.30 -30.66 9.70
C HIS A 413 -22.77 -31.07 9.73
N VAL A 414 -23.50 -30.59 10.73
CA VAL A 414 -24.95 -30.73 10.83
C VAL A 414 -25.58 -29.88 9.72
N THR A 415 -26.28 -30.52 8.78
CA THR A 415 -26.83 -29.84 7.61
C THR A 415 -28.30 -29.48 7.78
N HIS A 416 -29.08 -30.35 8.43
CA HIS A 416 -30.49 -30.13 8.72
C HIS A 416 -30.82 -30.79 10.07
N ALA A 417 -31.78 -30.23 10.80
CA ALA A 417 -32.34 -30.89 11.97
C ALA A 417 -33.77 -30.38 12.24
N ALA A 418 -34.55 -31.17 12.97
CA ALA A 418 -35.88 -30.82 13.44
C ALA A 418 -36.12 -31.39 14.83
N LEU A 419 -36.94 -30.69 15.63
CA LEU A 419 -37.38 -31.10 16.96
C LEU A 419 -38.89 -30.85 17.07
N GLY A 420 -39.64 -31.89 17.40
CA GLY A 420 -41.09 -31.90 17.51
C GLY A 420 -41.61 -31.70 18.93
N PRO A 421 -42.93 -31.50 19.07
CA PRO A 421 -43.57 -31.23 20.35
C PRO A 421 -43.50 -32.38 21.36
N ASN A 422 -43.42 -33.64 20.90
CA ASN A 422 -43.30 -34.80 21.79
C ASN A 422 -41.84 -35.29 21.91
N ALA A 423 -40.88 -34.39 21.68
CA ALA A 423 -39.44 -34.67 21.62
C ALA A 423 -39.04 -35.66 20.50
N GLU A 424 -39.85 -35.78 19.44
CA GLU A 424 -39.40 -36.37 18.19
C GLU A 424 -38.26 -35.52 17.62
N TRP A 425 -37.19 -36.14 17.11
CA TRP A 425 -36.14 -35.37 16.46
C TRP A 425 -35.57 -36.07 15.24
N TYR A 426 -35.02 -35.26 14.35
CA TYR A 426 -34.29 -35.66 13.16
C TYR A 426 -33.01 -34.82 13.07
N ILE A 427 -31.89 -35.44 12.71
CA ILE A 427 -30.61 -34.78 12.45
C ILE A 427 -30.01 -35.39 11.18
N SER A 428 -29.52 -34.54 10.28
CA SER A 428 -28.68 -34.93 9.16
C SER A 428 -27.31 -34.27 9.27
N GLY A 429 -26.26 -35.02 8.93
CA GLY A 429 -24.91 -34.51 8.93
C GLY A 429 -23.99 -35.16 7.89
N THR A 430 -23.16 -34.34 7.27
CA THR A 430 -22.20 -34.73 6.22
C THR A 430 -20.79 -34.29 6.62
N LYS A 431 -19.76 -34.95 6.12
CA LYS A 431 -18.40 -34.42 6.29
C LYS A 431 -18.23 -33.12 5.49
N PRO A 432 -17.26 -32.25 5.83
CA PRO A 432 -17.01 -30.99 5.11
C PRO A 432 -16.70 -31.18 3.61
N ASP A 433 -16.16 -32.33 3.22
CA ASP A 433 -15.90 -32.72 1.83
C ASP A 433 -17.16 -33.20 1.08
N GLY A 434 -18.33 -33.18 1.73
CA GLY A 434 -19.61 -33.66 1.19
C GLY A 434 -19.83 -35.17 1.30
N SER A 435 -18.84 -35.93 1.77
CA SER A 435 -18.91 -37.38 1.83
C SER A 435 -19.62 -37.92 3.07
N GLY A 436 -20.02 -39.19 2.98
CA GLY A 436 -20.46 -40.00 4.11
C GLY A 436 -21.72 -39.49 4.80
N GLY A 437 -22.61 -38.79 4.12
CA GLY A 437 -23.86 -38.26 4.70
C GLY A 437 -24.65 -39.29 5.49
N CYS A 438 -25.19 -38.89 6.63
CA CYS A 438 -25.99 -39.76 7.49
C CYS A 438 -27.18 -38.97 8.07
N ALA A 439 -28.29 -39.67 8.29
CA ALA A 439 -29.49 -39.15 8.94
C ALA A 439 -29.84 -40.02 10.16
N TRP A 440 -30.32 -39.39 11.22
CA TRP A 440 -30.68 -40.03 12.47
C TRP A 440 -31.98 -39.46 13.00
N VAL A 441 -32.73 -40.31 13.71
CA VAL A 441 -34.02 -39.96 14.31
C VAL A 441 -34.17 -40.56 15.70
N SER A 442 -35.07 -39.99 16.49
CA SER A 442 -35.50 -40.57 17.75
C SER A 442 -36.40 -41.80 17.54
N ASN A 443 -36.54 -42.61 18.60
CA ASN A 443 -37.35 -43.84 18.53
C ASN A 443 -38.86 -43.57 18.39
N ASN A 444 -39.32 -42.41 18.85
CA ASN A 444 -40.72 -42.00 18.88
C ASN A 444 -41.20 -41.26 17.61
N VAL A 445 -40.37 -41.14 16.57
CA VAL A 445 -40.87 -40.64 15.26
C VAL A 445 -41.90 -41.61 14.66
N PRO A 446 -42.87 -41.12 13.86
CA PRO A 446 -43.80 -41.98 13.12
C PRO A 446 -43.07 -43.00 12.23
N ALA A 447 -43.57 -44.25 12.18
CA ALA A 447 -42.96 -45.31 11.37
C ALA A 447 -42.93 -44.96 9.86
N ALA A 448 -43.98 -44.30 9.38
CA ALA A 448 -44.04 -43.81 8.00
C ALA A 448 -42.93 -42.78 7.70
N PHE A 449 -42.64 -41.87 8.64
CA PHE A 449 -41.53 -40.91 8.50
C PHE A 449 -40.17 -41.64 8.46
N ARG A 450 -39.96 -42.63 9.33
CA ARG A 450 -38.72 -43.42 9.36
C ARG A 450 -38.43 -44.10 8.02
N GLY A 451 -39.46 -44.53 7.29
CA GLY A 451 -39.33 -45.18 5.99
C GLY A 451 -39.00 -44.24 4.82
N VAL A 452 -39.19 -42.92 4.98
CA VAL A 452 -39.01 -41.93 3.90
C VAL A 452 -37.88 -40.93 4.16
N MET A 453 -37.42 -40.80 5.40
CA MET A 453 -36.34 -39.86 5.71
C MET A 453 -35.03 -40.24 5.01
N THR A 454 -34.35 -39.24 4.49
CA THR A 454 -33.00 -39.34 3.91
C THR A 454 -32.10 -38.24 4.48
N THR A 455 -30.86 -38.15 4.04
CA THR A 455 -29.98 -37.02 4.39
C THR A 455 -30.48 -35.72 3.78
N ASN A 456 -30.29 -34.61 4.48
CA ASN A 456 -30.68 -33.26 4.03
C ASN A 456 -32.18 -33.03 3.85
N CYS A 457 -33.05 -33.91 4.38
CA CYS A 457 -34.47 -33.59 4.46
C CYS A 457 -34.71 -32.32 5.28
N ARG A 458 -35.59 -31.44 4.78
CA ARG A 458 -36.24 -30.40 5.56
C ARG A 458 -37.43 -31.04 6.26
N VAL A 459 -37.49 -30.91 7.58
CA VAL A 459 -38.45 -31.65 8.40
C VAL A 459 -39.16 -30.71 9.35
N ALA A 460 -40.46 -30.91 9.51
CA ALA A 460 -41.26 -30.31 10.57
C ALA A 460 -42.12 -31.40 11.22
N PHE A 461 -42.13 -31.43 12.55
CA PHE A 461 -42.97 -32.33 13.33
C PHE A 461 -44.10 -31.52 14.00
N GLY A 462 -45.29 -32.10 14.05
CA GLY A 462 -46.46 -31.52 14.68
C GLY A 462 -47.07 -32.48 15.71
N GLU A 463 -48.16 -32.05 16.33
CA GLU A 463 -48.90 -32.88 17.28
C GLU A 463 -49.59 -34.07 16.60
N LEU A 464 -50.02 -35.05 17.40
CA LEU A 464 -50.75 -36.24 16.93
C LEU A 464 -50.01 -37.03 15.84
N GLY A 465 -48.68 -37.00 15.84
CA GLY A 465 -47.84 -37.70 14.86
C GLY A 465 -47.80 -37.05 13.47
N ALA A 466 -48.25 -35.79 13.35
CA ALA A 466 -48.14 -35.06 12.10
C ALA A 466 -46.68 -34.78 11.73
N TYR A 467 -46.35 -34.87 10.45
CA TYR A 467 -45.02 -34.52 9.97
C TYR A 467 -45.03 -34.03 8.52
N VAL A 468 -43.97 -33.28 8.19
CA VAL A 468 -43.57 -32.95 6.82
C VAL A 468 -42.11 -33.36 6.67
N CYS A 469 -41.80 -34.07 5.59
CA CYS A 469 -40.46 -34.47 5.21
C CYS A 469 -40.25 -34.16 3.72
N ASP A 470 -39.37 -33.22 3.43
CA ASP A 470 -39.03 -32.79 2.08
C ASP A 470 -37.56 -33.11 1.82
N ASP A 471 -37.30 -34.10 0.97
CA ASP A 471 -35.95 -34.54 0.60
C ASP A 471 -35.33 -33.72 -0.56
N GLY A 472 -36.03 -32.68 -1.01
CA GLY A 472 -35.65 -31.84 -2.16
C GLY A 472 -36.18 -32.35 -3.50
N THR A 473 -36.68 -33.59 -3.57
CA THR A 473 -37.27 -34.19 -4.78
C THR A 473 -38.75 -34.47 -4.58
N SER A 474 -39.11 -35.00 -3.42
CA SER A 474 -40.45 -35.40 -3.02
C SER A 474 -40.77 -34.87 -1.62
N VAL A 475 -42.07 -34.61 -1.40
CA VAL A 475 -42.57 -34.21 -0.10
C VAL A 475 -43.51 -35.27 0.45
N TYR A 476 -43.17 -35.81 1.61
CA TYR A 476 -43.93 -36.80 2.34
C TYR A 476 -44.57 -36.15 3.56
N THR A 477 -45.88 -36.33 3.74
CA THR A 477 -46.61 -35.71 4.85
C THR A 477 -47.60 -36.67 5.49
N ALA A 478 -47.89 -36.46 6.77
CA ALA A 478 -48.99 -37.09 7.48
C ALA A 478 -49.63 -36.09 8.45
N GLY A 479 -50.95 -36.18 8.66
CA GLY A 479 -51.64 -35.36 9.66
C GLY A 479 -51.72 -33.85 9.35
N VAL A 480 -51.48 -33.44 8.10
CA VAL A 480 -51.54 -32.03 7.66
C VAL A 480 -52.78 -31.75 6.79
N PRO A 481 -53.29 -30.50 6.76
CA PRO A 481 -54.41 -30.12 5.88
C PRO A 481 -54.15 -30.37 4.39
N LEU A 482 -55.19 -30.71 3.62
CA LEU A 482 -55.07 -30.99 2.17
C LEU A 482 -54.50 -29.80 1.39
N ALA A 483 -55.03 -28.59 1.60
CA ALA A 483 -54.55 -27.38 0.93
C ALA A 483 -53.07 -27.08 1.22
N PHE A 484 -52.60 -27.38 2.42
CA PHE A 484 -51.19 -27.27 2.80
C PHE A 484 -50.32 -28.29 2.03
N ARG A 485 -50.77 -29.55 1.99
CA ARG A 485 -50.10 -30.62 1.25
C ARG A 485 -50.03 -30.30 -0.25
N ASP A 486 -51.10 -29.81 -0.84
CA ASP A 486 -51.15 -29.49 -2.26
C ASP A 486 -50.22 -28.30 -2.58
N ARG A 487 -50.11 -27.32 -1.67
CA ARG A 487 -49.12 -26.24 -1.79
C ARG A 487 -47.69 -26.75 -1.68
N LEU A 488 -47.40 -27.71 -0.79
CA LEU A 488 -46.09 -28.36 -0.71
C LEU A 488 -45.76 -29.17 -1.98
N ALA A 489 -46.71 -29.97 -2.48
CA ALA A 489 -46.52 -30.84 -3.64
C ALA A 489 -46.31 -30.05 -4.93
N THR A 490 -47.04 -28.94 -5.11
CA THR A 490 -46.89 -28.04 -6.28
C THR A 490 -45.64 -27.17 -6.23
N ALA A 491 -44.94 -27.13 -5.10
CA ALA A 491 -43.75 -26.34 -4.89
C ALA A 491 -42.46 -27.17 -4.85
N THR A 492 -42.49 -28.48 -5.12
CA THR A 492 -41.30 -29.31 -5.39
C THR A 492 -40.42 -28.74 -6.52
N ALA A 493 -40.98 -27.91 -7.40
CA ALA A 493 -40.24 -27.16 -8.42
C ALA A 493 -39.63 -25.82 -7.95
N ARG A 494 -39.85 -25.37 -6.70
CA ARG A 494 -39.45 -24.04 -6.20
C ARG A 494 -38.81 -24.12 -4.80
N PRO A 495 -37.80 -23.28 -4.51
CA PRO A 495 -37.24 -23.22 -3.16
C PRO A 495 -38.21 -22.54 -2.19
N PHE A 496 -38.68 -23.28 -1.17
CA PHE A 496 -39.34 -22.69 0.01
C PHE A 496 -38.36 -21.87 0.85
N VAL A 497 -38.88 -20.81 1.47
CA VAL A 497 -38.14 -20.03 2.46
C VAL A 497 -38.27 -20.70 3.83
N SER A 498 -39.49 -20.99 4.28
CA SER A 498 -39.71 -21.71 5.55
C SER A 498 -41.04 -22.46 5.54
N PHE A 499 -41.16 -23.51 6.37
CA PHE A 499 -42.44 -24.12 6.71
C PHE A 499 -42.38 -24.71 8.12
N GLY A 500 -43.54 -24.92 8.74
CA GLY A 500 -43.61 -25.52 10.06
C GLY A 500 -45.02 -25.97 10.44
N LEU A 501 -45.07 -26.77 11.49
CA LEU A 501 -46.29 -27.27 12.12
C LEU A 501 -46.34 -26.77 13.58
N ALA A 502 -47.51 -26.37 14.06
CA ALA A 502 -47.66 -25.86 15.42
C ALA A 502 -49.08 -26.02 15.96
N GLY A 503 -49.21 -26.32 17.26
CA GLY A 503 -50.49 -26.53 17.93
C GLY A 503 -51.31 -27.68 17.34
N GLU A 504 -52.61 -27.69 17.64
CA GLU A 504 -53.55 -28.71 17.17
C GLU A 504 -53.86 -28.52 15.67
N ARG A 505 -53.02 -29.13 14.82
CA ARG A 505 -53.11 -29.13 13.34
C ARG A 505 -52.82 -27.79 12.65
N GLY A 506 -52.15 -26.86 13.32
CA GLY A 506 -51.66 -25.62 12.72
C GLY A 506 -50.46 -25.85 11.81
N CYS A 507 -50.40 -25.12 10.71
CA CYS A 507 -49.31 -25.21 9.75
C CYS A 507 -49.09 -23.90 9.00
N PHE A 508 -47.84 -23.63 8.59
CA PHE A 508 -47.50 -22.49 7.75
C PHE A 508 -46.45 -22.82 6.70
N ILE A 509 -46.51 -22.11 5.57
CA ILE A 509 -45.48 -22.09 4.53
C ILE A 509 -45.20 -20.63 4.18
N HIS A 510 -43.94 -20.28 4.06
CA HIS A 510 -43.49 -19.05 3.42
C HIS A 510 -42.63 -19.44 2.22
N ASP A 511 -43.06 -19.04 1.03
CA ASP A 511 -42.36 -19.31 -0.23
C ASP A 511 -42.22 -18.02 -1.06
N THR A 512 -41.74 -18.15 -2.29
CA THR A 512 -41.58 -17.00 -3.20
C THR A 512 -42.90 -16.33 -3.62
N LYS A 513 -44.05 -16.98 -3.41
CA LYS A 513 -45.39 -16.44 -3.73
C LYS A 513 -46.04 -15.76 -2.53
N GLY A 514 -45.42 -15.81 -1.34
CA GLY A 514 -45.94 -15.22 -0.10
C GLY A 514 -46.22 -16.25 0.98
N GLY A 515 -46.90 -15.82 2.04
CA GLY A 515 -47.30 -16.67 3.16
C GLY A 515 -48.50 -17.57 2.86
N TYR A 516 -48.58 -18.67 3.59
CA TYR A 516 -49.76 -19.50 3.80
C TYR A 516 -49.81 -19.90 5.25
N MET A 517 -51.00 -19.90 5.84
CA MET A 517 -51.23 -20.59 7.10
C MET A 517 -52.62 -21.22 7.15
N ALA A 518 -52.75 -22.28 7.94
CA ALA A 518 -54.02 -22.90 8.28
C ALA A 518 -54.02 -23.31 9.75
N ASN A 519 -55.18 -23.20 10.41
CA ASN A 519 -55.36 -23.48 11.84
C ASN A 519 -54.33 -22.77 12.74
N MET A 520 -53.99 -21.53 12.40
CA MET A 520 -53.12 -20.65 13.17
C MET A 520 -53.85 -19.34 13.48
N SER A 521 -53.44 -18.64 14.53
CA SER A 521 -54.04 -17.35 14.88
C SER A 521 -53.69 -16.27 13.85
N GLN A 522 -54.63 -15.36 13.58
CA GLN A 522 -54.47 -14.28 12.58
C GLN A 522 -53.23 -13.41 12.80
N PHE A 523 -52.77 -13.24 14.05
CA PHE A 523 -51.54 -12.48 14.32
C PHE A 523 -50.33 -13.08 13.57
N PHE A 524 -50.30 -14.40 13.36
CA PHE A 524 -49.17 -15.06 12.72
C PHE A 524 -49.02 -14.64 11.25
N GLU A 525 -50.14 -14.41 10.56
CA GLU A 525 -50.11 -13.90 9.20
C GLU A 525 -49.51 -12.49 9.16
N TYR A 526 -50.05 -11.55 9.95
CA TYR A 526 -49.63 -10.15 9.91
C TYR A 526 -48.26 -9.89 10.55
N ASP A 527 -47.92 -10.55 11.66
CA ASP A 527 -46.72 -10.25 12.43
C ASP A 527 -45.53 -11.16 12.08
N VAL A 528 -45.79 -12.33 11.49
CA VAL A 528 -44.75 -13.35 11.23
C VAL A 528 -44.55 -13.65 9.74
N LEU A 529 -45.62 -13.89 8.97
CA LEU A 529 -45.52 -14.24 7.53
C LEU A 529 -45.50 -13.03 6.60
N ASP A 530 -46.31 -12.00 6.85
CA ASP A 530 -46.38 -10.75 6.10
C ASP A 530 -45.73 -9.50 6.78
N PRO A 531 -44.67 -9.61 7.61
CA PRO A 531 -44.00 -8.44 8.14
C PRO A 531 -42.96 -7.92 7.15
N ALA A 532 -43.05 -6.65 6.78
CA ALA A 532 -41.95 -5.95 6.11
C ALA A 532 -40.83 -5.68 7.13
N PRO A 533 -39.67 -6.37 7.08
CA PRO A 533 -38.57 -6.06 7.99
C PRO A 533 -37.96 -4.70 7.63
N PRO A 534 -37.20 -4.07 8.54
CA PRO A 534 -36.48 -2.84 8.22
C PRO A 534 -35.62 -3.01 6.96
N LYS A 535 -35.52 -1.98 6.11
CA LYS A 535 -34.82 -2.04 4.81
C LYS A 535 -33.40 -2.66 4.85
N ARG A 536 -32.73 -2.64 6.00
CA ARG A 536 -31.37 -3.17 6.18
C ARG A 536 -31.29 -4.69 6.43
N PHE A 537 -32.40 -5.33 6.81
CA PHE A 537 -32.42 -6.75 7.18
C PHE A 537 -32.34 -7.66 5.95
N GLY A 538 -32.80 -7.19 4.80
CA GLY A 538 -32.87 -7.97 3.57
C GLY A 538 -34.03 -8.97 3.59
N ARG A 539 -33.98 -9.95 2.67
CA ARG A 539 -35.04 -10.94 2.50
C ARG A 539 -35.17 -11.86 3.72
N LEU A 540 -36.39 -12.29 4.03
CA LEU A 540 -36.66 -13.37 4.97
C LEU A 540 -36.10 -14.69 4.45
N ILE A 541 -35.34 -15.40 5.29
CA ILE A 541 -34.67 -16.68 4.99
C ILE A 541 -35.36 -17.83 5.71
N ALA A 542 -35.72 -17.67 6.98
CA ALA A 542 -36.38 -18.72 7.74
C ALA A 542 -37.31 -18.13 8.81
N VAL A 543 -38.37 -18.88 9.13
CA VAL A 543 -39.30 -18.58 10.22
C VAL A 543 -39.35 -19.80 11.12
N ILE A 544 -39.03 -19.59 12.40
CA ILE A 544 -39.09 -20.60 13.45
C ILE A 544 -40.20 -20.16 14.40
N TYR A 545 -41.13 -21.05 14.71
CA TYR A 545 -42.27 -20.77 15.58
C TYR A 545 -42.53 -21.95 16.51
N SER A 546 -42.75 -21.66 17.80
CA SER A 546 -43.14 -22.64 18.80
C SER A 546 -43.94 -21.96 19.91
N ASN A 547 -45.18 -22.38 20.13
CA ASN A 547 -46.03 -21.97 21.26
C ASN A 547 -46.12 -20.44 21.45
N GLY A 548 -46.31 -19.68 20.38
CA GLY A 548 -46.42 -18.21 20.42
C GLY A 548 -45.08 -17.47 20.31
N GLU A 549 -43.96 -18.15 20.53
CA GLU A 549 -42.63 -17.56 20.36
C GLU A 549 -42.12 -17.77 18.94
N HIS A 550 -41.42 -16.78 18.40
CA HIS A 550 -40.89 -16.87 17.04
C HIS A 550 -39.53 -16.20 16.84
N ILE A 551 -38.83 -16.68 15.83
CA ILE A 551 -37.60 -16.09 15.30
C ILE A 551 -37.72 -16.01 13.78
N LYS A 552 -37.43 -14.83 13.24
CA LYS A 552 -37.34 -14.59 11.80
C LYS A 552 -35.87 -14.33 11.45
N ILE A 553 -35.29 -15.23 10.67
CA ILE A 553 -33.93 -15.11 10.16
C ILE A 553 -34.01 -14.36 8.82
N HIS A 554 -33.32 -13.24 8.71
CA HIS A 554 -33.19 -12.49 7.46
C HIS A 554 -31.74 -12.56 6.94
N GLU A 555 -31.52 -12.07 5.72
CA GLU A 555 -30.20 -12.04 5.09
C GLU A 555 -29.12 -11.40 5.98
N ASN A 556 -29.41 -10.26 6.61
CA ASN A 556 -28.42 -9.42 7.29
C ASN A 556 -28.70 -9.23 8.79
N SER A 557 -29.78 -9.77 9.31
CA SER A 557 -30.14 -9.69 10.73
C SER A 557 -31.22 -10.72 11.08
N PHE A 558 -31.69 -10.74 12.32
CA PHE A 558 -32.86 -11.52 12.73
C PHE A 558 -33.78 -10.68 13.64
N THR A 559 -35.03 -11.09 13.78
CA THR A 559 -35.94 -10.57 14.80
C THR A 559 -36.51 -11.73 15.60
N SER A 560 -36.85 -11.51 16.86
CA SER A 560 -37.48 -12.53 17.70
C SER A 560 -38.46 -11.92 18.69
N THR A 561 -39.35 -12.75 19.23
CA THR A 561 -40.14 -12.40 20.41
C THR A 561 -39.27 -12.29 21.67
N GLY A 562 -39.83 -11.68 22.72
CA GLY A 562 -39.10 -11.38 23.96
C GLY A 562 -38.72 -12.61 24.79
N ASN A 563 -39.52 -13.70 24.72
CA ASN A 563 -39.30 -14.88 25.57
C ASN A 563 -38.42 -15.95 24.90
N VAL A 564 -37.88 -15.69 23.70
CA VAL A 564 -36.86 -16.55 23.12
C VAL A 564 -35.62 -16.59 24.03
N PRO A 565 -35.05 -17.79 24.29
CA PRO A 565 -33.89 -17.95 25.17
C PRO A 565 -32.77 -16.94 24.87
N LEU A 566 -32.31 -16.24 25.91
CA LEU A 566 -31.29 -15.18 25.75
C LEU A 566 -30.01 -15.72 25.10
N ALA A 567 -29.55 -16.89 25.53
CA ALA A 567 -28.36 -17.54 24.96
C ALA A 567 -28.48 -17.83 23.46
N MET A 568 -29.70 -18.07 22.94
CA MET A 568 -29.94 -18.24 21.52
C MET A 568 -29.83 -16.91 20.76
N ARG A 569 -30.41 -15.84 21.31
CA ARG A 569 -30.33 -14.49 20.75
C ARG A 569 -28.89 -13.99 20.72
N ASP A 570 -28.16 -14.16 21.82
CA ASP A 570 -26.76 -13.76 21.95
C ASP A 570 -25.87 -14.48 20.91
N GLU A 571 -26.11 -15.76 20.65
CA GLU A 571 -25.37 -16.52 19.62
C GLU A 571 -25.66 -16.01 18.21
N LEU A 572 -26.94 -15.78 17.87
CA LEU A 572 -27.31 -15.21 16.57
C LEU A 572 -26.71 -13.81 16.39
N ASP A 573 -26.81 -12.94 17.41
CA ASP A 573 -26.22 -11.61 17.39
C ASP A 573 -24.69 -11.64 17.24
N ALA A 574 -24.03 -12.56 17.95
CA ALA A 574 -22.58 -12.75 17.84
C ALA A 574 -22.19 -13.22 16.44
N PHE A 575 -22.97 -14.14 15.86
CA PHE A 575 -22.77 -14.67 14.51
C PHE A 575 -22.89 -13.58 13.43
N TYR A 576 -24.00 -12.82 13.41
CA TYR A 576 -24.18 -11.73 12.43
C TYR A 576 -23.09 -10.66 12.54
N ARG A 577 -22.75 -10.25 13.78
CA ARG A 577 -21.67 -9.28 14.02
C ARG A 577 -20.31 -9.78 13.54
N ARG A 578 -19.99 -11.07 13.78
CA ARG A 578 -18.73 -11.68 13.32
C ARG A 578 -18.68 -11.74 11.79
N HIS A 579 -19.76 -12.16 11.13
CA HIS A 579 -19.83 -12.25 9.67
C HIS A 579 -19.61 -10.90 9.00
N GLN A 580 -20.32 -9.86 9.49
CA GLN A 580 -20.18 -8.50 8.97
C GLN A 580 -18.77 -7.94 9.20
N ARG A 581 -18.20 -8.17 10.39
CA ARG A 581 -16.82 -7.75 10.71
C ARG A 581 -15.82 -8.36 9.74
N MET A 582 -15.90 -9.66 9.49
CA MET A 582 -15.00 -10.35 8.57
C MET A 582 -15.11 -9.82 7.14
N GLN A 583 -16.32 -9.61 6.62
CA GLN A 583 -16.50 -9.02 5.29
C GLN A 583 -15.89 -7.62 5.20
N ASN A 584 -16.04 -6.80 6.25
CA ASN A 584 -15.49 -5.45 6.30
C ASN A 584 -13.95 -5.48 6.33
N GLU A 585 -13.37 -6.27 7.24
CA GLU A 585 -11.93 -6.46 7.35
C GLU A 585 -11.33 -6.99 6.05
N ARG A 586 -11.99 -7.95 5.40
CA ARG A 586 -11.52 -8.51 4.12
C ARG A 586 -11.59 -7.49 2.98
N ARG A 587 -12.66 -6.68 2.91
CA ARG A 587 -12.77 -5.58 1.93
C ARG A 587 -11.69 -4.52 2.15
N GLN A 588 -11.43 -4.14 3.39
CA GLN A 588 -10.36 -3.19 3.72
C GLN A 588 -8.98 -3.74 3.37
N LEU A 589 -8.73 -5.03 3.66
CA LEU A 589 -7.49 -5.70 3.30
C LEU A 589 -7.26 -5.70 1.77
N ILE A 590 -8.28 -6.05 0.99
CA ILE A 590 -8.21 -6.03 -0.48
C ILE A 590 -7.95 -4.60 -0.99
N LYS A 591 -8.66 -3.60 -0.46
CA LYS A 591 -8.43 -2.19 -0.82
C LYS A 591 -7.00 -1.75 -0.53
N ARG A 592 -6.46 -2.13 0.64
CA ARG A 592 -5.08 -1.81 1.02
C ARG A 592 -4.06 -2.56 0.16
N TYR A 593 -4.29 -3.83 -0.13
CA TYR A 593 -3.46 -4.61 -1.07
C TYR A 593 -3.40 -3.93 -2.43
N ASN A 594 -4.56 -3.56 -3.00
CA ASN A 594 -4.61 -2.90 -4.30
C ASN A 594 -3.83 -1.58 -4.28
N LEU A 595 -4.04 -0.73 -3.26
CA LEU A 595 -3.30 0.53 -3.10
C LEU A 595 -1.79 0.31 -3.07
N LEU A 596 -1.32 -0.68 -2.31
CA LEU A 596 0.10 -0.99 -2.24
C LEU A 596 0.59 -1.54 -3.58
N ALA A 597 -0.10 -2.50 -4.18
CA ALA A 597 0.28 -3.12 -5.45
C ALA A 597 0.32 -2.14 -6.64
N THR A 598 -0.54 -1.12 -6.67
CA THR A 598 -0.59 -0.13 -7.77
C THR A 598 0.35 1.05 -7.59
N THR A 599 0.91 1.29 -6.40
CA THR A 599 1.88 2.39 -6.19
C THR A 599 3.24 2.01 -6.76
N THR A 600 3.29 1.76 -8.07
CA THR A 600 4.50 1.79 -8.90
C THR A 600 4.55 3.15 -9.58
N ALA A 601 5.19 4.12 -8.93
CA ALA A 601 5.59 5.39 -9.51
C ALA A 601 6.83 5.90 -8.78
#